data_AF-A0A2I0U9Q3-F1
#
_entry.id   AF-A0A2I0U9Q3-F1
#
_cell.length_a   1.000
_cell.length_b   1.000
_cell.length_c   1.000
_cell.angle_alpha   90.00
_cell.angle_beta   90.00
_cell.angle_gamma   90.00
#
_symmetry.space_group_name_H-M   'P 1'
#
loop_
_entity.id
_entity.type
_entity.pdbx_description
1 polymer ?
#
loop_
_entity_poly.entity_id
_entity_poly.type
_entity_poly.pdbx_seq_one_letter_code
_entity_poly.pdbx_strand_id
1 'polypeptide(L)'
;MSKWKPVTSGFPQGSVLGPVLFNIFVRDTDNGIECTLASLPMTPSCVVWSTCWREGIPSRRTWLEKWACVNLVEFNQAKCKLLHLGHDNPRHKYRLGGEWIEISPEEKDLGVFVDDKLNVSRKCVLAAQKVNHILGCIKKSVASRLREVILPLCSALVRPHLEYCGQLWSPQHKKAIDLLERVQRRATKMIRGLEHLPYEDRLREFGFFSLEKRRLRGDLIVSFQYLEGLQERWGGTFYQGVKQ
;
A
#
# COMPACT_ATOMS: atom_id res chain seq x y z
N MET A 1 20.63 23.79 -25.05
CA MET A 1 20.05 23.82 -23.69
C MET A 1 18.75 24.59 -23.73
N SER A 2 17.71 24.16 -23.01
CA SER A 2 16.44 24.89 -22.94
C SER A 2 16.62 26.23 -22.23
N LYS A 3 15.77 27.20 -22.56
CA LYS A 3 15.74 28.52 -21.90
C LYS A 3 15.03 28.42 -20.56
N TRP A 4 15.52 29.13 -19.55
CA TRP A 4 14.86 29.27 -18.24
C TRP A 4 13.46 29.85 -18.41
N LYS A 5 12.49 29.29 -17.69
CA LYS A 5 11.13 29.82 -17.58
C LYS A 5 10.74 29.93 -16.09
N PRO A 6 10.01 30.97 -15.69
CA PRO A 6 9.47 31.06 -14.35
C PRO A 6 8.41 29.98 -14.14
N VAL A 7 8.41 29.37 -12.95
CA VAL A 7 7.38 28.42 -12.50
C VAL A 7 6.45 29.20 -11.58
N THR A 8 5.23 29.46 -12.03
CA THR A 8 4.23 30.28 -11.30
C THR A 8 3.38 29.47 -10.33
N SER A 9 3.33 28.14 -10.49
CA SER A 9 2.59 27.22 -9.63
C SER A 9 3.18 25.81 -9.67
N GLY A 10 2.92 25.04 -8.61
CA GLY A 10 3.35 23.65 -8.47
C GLY A 10 4.76 23.47 -7.88
N PHE A 11 5.06 22.24 -7.49
CA PHE A 11 6.37 21.86 -6.95
C PHE A 11 7.23 21.23 -8.06
N PRO A 12 8.52 21.58 -8.19
CA PRO A 12 9.39 20.95 -9.17
C PRO A 12 9.49 19.43 -8.93
N GLN A 13 9.16 18.64 -9.94
CA GLN A 13 9.29 17.19 -9.88
C GLN A 13 10.76 16.80 -9.71
N GLY A 14 11.05 15.93 -8.74
CA GLY A 14 12.42 15.56 -8.37
C GLY A 14 13.06 16.47 -7.33
N SER A 15 12.37 17.52 -6.86
CA SER A 15 12.84 18.28 -5.69
C SER A 15 12.72 17.46 -4.41
N VAL A 16 13.71 17.59 -3.52
CA VAL A 16 13.73 16.93 -2.20
C VAL A 16 12.58 17.42 -1.31
N LEU A 17 12.23 18.71 -1.42
CA LEU A 17 11.16 19.33 -0.62
C LEU A 17 9.76 19.14 -1.21
N GLY A 18 9.64 18.80 -2.49
CA GLY A 18 8.36 18.66 -3.18
C GLY A 18 7.35 17.77 -2.43
N PRO A 19 7.73 16.56 -1.98
CA PRO A 19 6.83 15.70 -1.20
C PRO A 19 6.39 16.32 0.13
N VAL A 20 7.29 17.01 0.84
CA VAL A 20 6.96 17.64 2.14
C VAL A 20 5.99 18.79 1.94
N LEU A 21 6.24 19.66 0.96
CA LEU A 21 5.37 20.78 0.64
C LEU A 21 4.01 20.32 0.13
N PHE A 22 3.98 19.24 -0.66
CA PHE A 22 2.74 18.61 -1.10
C PHE A 22 1.92 18.11 0.10
N ASN A 23 2.55 17.42 1.06
CA ASN A 23 1.87 16.93 2.26
C ASN A 23 1.32 18.07 3.13
N ILE A 24 2.04 19.20 3.23
CA ILE A 24 1.54 20.39 3.93
C ILE A 24 0.33 20.97 3.19
N PHE A 25 0.40 21.07 1.87
CA PHE A 25 -0.66 21.61 1.03
C PHE A 25 -1.96 20.82 1.11
N VAL A 26 -1.89 19.48 1.11
CA VAL A 26 -3.10 18.63 1.20
C VAL A 26 -3.54 18.34 2.64
N ARG A 27 -2.86 18.88 3.66
CA ARG A 27 -3.08 18.52 5.07
C ARG A 27 -4.49 18.82 5.55
N ASP A 28 -5.10 19.91 5.07
CA ASP A 28 -6.43 20.36 5.47
C ASP A 28 -7.57 19.70 4.69
N THR A 29 -7.23 18.85 3.70
CA THR A 29 -8.20 18.07 2.91
C THR A 29 -9.11 17.25 3.82
N ASP A 30 -8.60 16.73 4.94
CA ASP A 30 -9.38 15.89 5.84
C ASP A 30 -10.19 16.67 6.90
N ASN A 31 -10.08 18.00 6.98
CA ASN A 31 -10.69 18.84 8.02
C ASN A 31 -12.26 18.87 7.99
N GLY A 32 -12.90 18.12 7.10
CA GLY A 32 -14.34 17.90 7.05
C GLY A 32 -14.78 16.43 7.18
N ILE A 33 -13.82 15.50 7.36
CA ILE A 33 -14.07 14.05 7.44
C ILE A 33 -13.98 13.60 8.90
N GLU A 34 -15.11 13.53 9.59
CA GLU A 34 -15.21 12.81 10.86
C GLU A 34 -15.38 11.32 10.55
N CYS A 35 -14.30 10.55 10.62
CA CYS A 35 -14.34 9.08 10.49
C CYS A 35 -13.65 8.41 11.66
N THR A 36 -14.30 7.40 12.25
CA THR A 36 -13.74 6.54 13.30
C THR A 36 -12.62 5.63 12.78
N LEU A 37 -12.55 5.42 11.47
CA LEU A 37 -11.43 4.80 10.78
C LEU A 37 -10.69 5.93 10.04
N ALA A 38 -9.52 6.31 10.58
CA ALA A 38 -8.67 7.33 10.02
C ALA A 38 -8.46 7.11 8.50
N SER A 39 -8.49 8.20 7.73
CA SER A 39 -7.88 8.24 6.41
C SER A 39 -6.43 7.75 6.57
N LEU A 40 -5.96 6.91 5.65
CA LEU A 40 -4.53 6.70 5.49
C LEU A 40 -4.10 7.71 4.42
N PRO A 41 -3.69 8.94 4.77
CA PRO A 41 -3.16 9.88 3.77
C PRO A 41 -1.77 9.40 3.40
N MET A 42 -1.68 8.39 2.52
CA MET A 42 -0.39 7.84 2.13
C MET A 42 0.18 8.49 0.86
N THR A 43 -0.62 9.17 0.01
CA THR A 43 -0.13 9.66 -1.31
C THR A 43 -1.11 10.55 -2.10
N PRO A 44 -0.71 11.11 -3.26
CA PRO A 44 -1.58 11.89 -4.16
C PRO A 44 -2.86 11.19 -4.65
N SER A 45 -2.96 9.87 -4.47
CA SER A 45 -4.23 9.15 -4.54
C SER A 45 -4.98 9.38 -3.22
N CYS A 46 -5.89 10.34 -3.21
CA CYS A 46 -6.85 10.51 -2.12
C CYS A 46 -7.79 9.29 -2.10
N VAL A 47 -7.36 8.16 -1.54
CA VAL A 47 -8.29 7.11 -1.14
C VAL A 47 -8.95 7.58 0.15
N VAL A 48 -10.05 8.31 0.00
CA VAL A 48 -10.91 8.64 1.13
C VAL A 48 -11.63 7.36 1.54
N TRP A 49 -11.04 6.62 2.47
CA TRP A 49 -11.69 5.48 3.11
C TRP A 49 -12.73 6.03 4.08
N SER A 50 -13.99 6.07 3.66
CA SER A 50 -15.07 6.42 4.57
C SER A 50 -16.09 5.29 4.59
N THR A 51 -16.03 4.51 5.66
CA THR A 51 -17.11 3.62 6.09
C THR A 51 -18.29 4.41 6.68
N CYS A 52 -18.15 5.74 6.81
CA CYS A 52 -19.08 6.62 7.51
C CYS A 52 -19.66 7.72 6.60
N TRP A 53 -20.01 7.38 5.36
CA TRP A 53 -21.01 8.15 4.61
C TRP A 53 -22.43 7.81 5.11
N ARG A 54 -22.64 7.80 6.43
CA ARG A 54 -23.99 7.71 7.00
C ARG A 54 -24.64 9.08 6.87
N GLU A 55 -25.90 9.09 6.46
CA GLU A 55 -26.66 10.26 6.04
C GLU A 55 -26.63 11.42 7.06
N GLY A 56 -26.61 12.68 6.57
CA GLY A 56 -26.97 13.81 7.43
C GLY A 56 -26.57 15.22 7.01
N ILE A 57 -25.60 15.45 6.12
CA ILE A 57 -25.17 16.84 5.83
C ILE A 57 -24.95 17.07 4.32
N PRO A 58 -25.79 17.90 3.65
CA PRO A 58 -25.59 18.32 2.25
C PRO A 58 -24.20 18.90 1.95
N SER A 59 -23.57 19.52 2.95
CA SER A 59 -22.20 20.07 2.89
C SER A 59 -21.10 19.01 2.74
N ARG A 60 -21.32 17.76 3.17
CA ARG A 60 -20.34 16.66 3.02
C ARG A 60 -20.31 16.09 1.59
N ARG A 61 -21.39 16.17 0.83
CA ARG A 61 -21.44 15.60 -0.53
C ARG A 61 -20.64 16.42 -1.57
N THR A 62 -20.28 17.65 -1.24
CA THR A 62 -19.58 18.63 -2.11
C THR A 62 -18.30 19.17 -1.46
N TRP A 63 -17.88 18.66 -0.30
CA TRP A 63 -16.75 19.24 0.42
C TRP A 63 -15.46 19.16 -0.40
N LEU A 64 -15.22 18.04 -1.09
CA LEU A 64 -14.02 17.81 -1.89
C LEU A 64 -13.96 18.76 -3.09
N GLU A 65 -15.12 19.03 -3.72
CA GLU A 65 -15.26 20.03 -4.78
C GLU A 65 -14.98 21.44 -4.27
N LYS A 66 -15.52 21.78 -3.09
CA LYS A 66 -15.25 23.08 -2.45
C LYS A 66 -13.79 23.26 -2.09
N TRP A 67 -13.16 22.22 -1.51
CA TRP A 67 -11.73 22.25 -1.18
C TRP A 67 -10.88 22.42 -2.44
N ALA A 68 -11.20 21.70 -3.52
CA ALA A 68 -10.54 21.87 -4.81
C ALA A 68 -10.71 23.28 -5.38
N CYS A 69 -11.91 23.85 -5.32
CA CYS A 69 -12.16 25.23 -5.76
C CYS A 69 -11.35 26.25 -4.94
N VAL A 70 -11.27 26.10 -3.62
CA VAL A 70 -10.51 27.01 -2.74
C VAL A 70 -9.01 26.88 -2.98
N ASN A 71 -8.52 25.65 -3.18
CA ASN A 71 -7.09 25.38 -3.35
C ASN A 71 -6.63 25.39 -4.82
N LEU A 72 -7.52 25.74 -5.75
CA LEU A 72 -7.26 25.79 -7.19
C LEU A 72 -6.70 24.46 -7.73
N VAL A 73 -7.23 23.34 -7.24
CA VAL A 73 -6.84 21.99 -7.65
C VAL A 73 -7.88 21.43 -8.60
N GLU A 74 -7.45 20.95 -9.76
CA GLU A 74 -8.30 20.21 -10.69
C GLU A 74 -8.10 18.71 -10.53
N PHE A 75 -9.20 17.97 -10.32
CA PHE A 75 -9.17 16.53 -10.28
C PHE A 75 -9.20 15.92 -11.69
N ASN A 76 -8.39 14.90 -11.90
CA ASN A 76 -8.49 14.08 -13.10
C ASN A 76 -9.66 13.09 -12.93
N GLN A 77 -10.83 13.47 -13.44
CA GLN A 77 -12.07 12.69 -13.32
C GLN A 77 -11.92 11.26 -13.87
N ALA A 78 -11.17 11.06 -14.96
CA ALA A 78 -10.93 9.73 -15.52
C ALA A 78 -10.14 8.79 -14.59
N LYS A 79 -9.38 9.34 -13.64
CA LYS A 79 -8.65 8.58 -12.61
C LYS A 79 -9.43 8.42 -11.31
N CYS A 80 -10.53 9.17 -11.13
CA CYS A 80 -11.38 9.07 -9.95
C CYS A 80 -12.33 7.88 -10.12
N LYS A 81 -12.23 6.92 -9.21
CA LYS A 81 -13.04 5.69 -9.21
C LYS A 81 -13.72 5.54 -7.86
N LEU A 82 -14.96 5.06 -7.88
CA LEU A 82 -15.76 4.82 -6.69
C LEU A 82 -15.80 3.32 -6.39
N LEU A 83 -15.20 2.93 -5.27
CA LEU A 83 -15.23 1.56 -4.75
C LEU A 83 -16.18 1.51 -3.54
N HIS A 84 -17.23 0.69 -3.64
CA HIS A 84 -18.16 0.47 -2.53
C HIS A 84 -17.66 -0.67 -1.64
N LEU A 85 -17.57 -0.40 -0.35
CA LEU A 85 -17.06 -1.35 0.64
C LEU A 85 -18.07 -1.55 1.76
N GLY A 86 -18.11 -2.77 2.29
CA GLY A 86 -19.00 -3.16 3.39
C GLY A 86 -20.33 -3.73 2.91
N HIS A 87 -20.86 -4.66 3.72
CA HIS A 87 -22.08 -5.40 3.39
C HIS A 87 -23.32 -4.50 3.32
N ASP A 88 -23.44 -3.56 4.27
CA ASP A 88 -24.61 -2.68 4.40
C ASP A 88 -24.40 -1.31 3.72
N ASN A 89 -23.54 -1.28 2.70
CA ASN A 89 -23.28 -0.05 1.96
C ASN A 89 -24.51 0.30 1.09
N PRO A 90 -25.12 1.49 1.23
CA PRO A 90 -26.27 1.91 0.41
C PRO A 90 -25.92 2.18 -1.06
N ARG A 91 -24.63 2.05 -1.45
CA ARG A 91 -24.12 2.24 -2.82
C ARG A 91 -24.50 3.60 -3.42
N HIS A 92 -24.37 4.64 -2.62
CA HIS A 92 -24.62 6.01 -3.06
C HIS A 92 -23.72 6.39 -4.23
N LYS A 93 -24.29 7.06 -5.23
CA LYS A 93 -23.54 7.61 -6.36
C LYS A 93 -23.02 9.00 -6.01
N TYR A 94 -21.80 9.29 -6.44
CA TYR A 94 -21.16 10.58 -6.24
C TYR A 94 -20.89 11.26 -7.59
N ARG A 95 -20.92 12.60 -7.57
CA ARG A 95 -20.51 13.44 -8.71
C ARG A 95 -19.24 14.18 -8.33
N LEU A 96 -18.39 14.42 -9.31
CA LEU A 96 -17.19 15.25 -9.18
C LEU A 96 -17.09 16.13 -10.43
N GLY A 97 -17.11 17.45 -10.25
CA GLY A 97 -17.03 18.40 -11.37
C GLY A 97 -18.20 18.27 -12.34
N GLY A 98 -19.39 17.95 -11.82
CA GLY A 98 -20.61 17.79 -12.63
C GLY A 98 -20.78 16.42 -13.29
N GLU A 99 -19.77 15.57 -13.35
CA GLU A 99 -19.87 14.22 -13.92
C GLU A 99 -20.06 13.15 -12.84
N TRP A 100 -20.64 12.00 -13.21
CA TRP A 100 -20.75 10.86 -12.31
C TRP A 100 -19.42 10.12 -12.22
N ILE A 101 -18.96 9.85 -10.99
CA ILE A 101 -17.75 9.03 -10.79
C ILE A 101 -18.04 7.59 -11.20
N GLU A 102 -17.14 7.00 -11.96
CA GLU A 102 -17.25 5.61 -12.39
C GLU A 102 -17.14 4.66 -11.19
N ILE A 103 -18.13 3.76 -11.07
CA ILE A 103 -18.11 2.70 -10.05
C ILE A 103 -17.24 1.56 -10.56
N SER A 104 -16.27 1.15 -9.75
CA SER A 104 -15.38 0.05 -10.06
C SER A 104 -15.42 -1.00 -8.95
N PRO A 105 -15.49 -2.30 -9.29
CA PRO A 105 -15.46 -3.38 -8.30
C PRO A 105 -14.06 -3.68 -7.75
N GLU A 106 -13.01 -3.18 -8.40
CA GLU A 106 -11.63 -3.38 -7.98
C GLU A 106 -10.77 -2.19 -8.40
N GLU A 107 -10.01 -1.63 -7.46
CA GLU A 107 -9.09 -0.53 -7.74
C GLU A 107 -7.67 -0.83 -7.31
N LYS A 108 -6.72 -0.30 -8.07
CA LYS A 108 -5.29 -0.45 -7.80
C LYS A 108 -4.75 0.85 -7.25
N ASP A 109 -4.43 0.85 -5.95
CA ASP A 109 -3.78 1.98 -5.30
C ASP A 109 -2.39 1.59 -4.79
N LEU A 110 -1.40 2.43 -5.07
CA LEU A 110 0.02 2.23 -4.71
C LEU A 110 0.58 0.83 -4.99
N GLY A 111 0.07 0.15 -6.02
CA GLY A 111 0.52 -1.20 -6.37
C GLY A 111 -0.23 -2.34 -5.66
N VAL A 112 -1.20 -2.04 -4.81
CA VAL A 112 -2.10 -3.00 -4.15
C VAL A 112 -3.48 -2.93 -4.80
N PHE A 113 -4.05 -4.10 -5.10
CA PHE A 113 -5.42 -4.20 -5.58
C PHE A 113 -6.35 -4.38 -4.39
N VAL A 114 -7.45 -3.62 -4.38
CA VAL A 114 -8.51 -3.67 -3.38
C VAL A 114 -9.81 -3.90 -4.12
N ASP A 115 -10.51 -4.98 -3.79
CA ASP A 115 -11.84 -5.27 -4.33
C ASP A 115 -12.95 -4.88 -3.35
N ASP A 116 -14.18 -4.81 -3.88
CA ASP A 116 -15.40 -4.44 -3.15
C ASP A 116 -15.73 -5.37 -1.96
N LYS A 117 -15.12 -6.56 -1.92
CA LYS A 117 -15.28 -7.59 -0.88
C LYS A 117 -14.08 -7.68 0.06
N LEU A 118 -13.05 -6.84 -0.13
CA LEU A 118 -11.77 -6.91 0.57
C LEU A 118 -11.10 -8.30 0.48
N ASN A 119 -11.28 -9.01 -0.63
CA ASN A 119 -10.72 -10.34 -0.82
C ASN A 119 -9.26 -10.30 -1.29
N VAL A 120 -8.35 -10.55 -0.34
CA VAL A 120 -6.89 -10.54 -0.56
C VAL A 120 -6.38 -11.73 -1.39
N SER A 121 -7.21 -12.72 -1.71
CA SER A 121 -6.78 -13.95 -2.39
C SER A 121 -6.21 -13.67 -3.78
N ARG A 122 -6.84 -12.77 -4.56
CA ARG A 122 -6.37 -12.41 -5.90
C ARG A 122 -5.00 -11.73 -5.84
N LYS A 123 -4.81 -10.80 -4.89
CA LYS A 123 -3.51 -10.16 -4.64
C LYS A 123 -2.43 -11.19 -4.29
N CYS A 124 -2.74 -12.18 -3.46
CA CYS A 124 -1.81 -13.27 -3.12
C CYS A 124 -1.40 -14.08 -4.35
N VAL A 125 -2.35 -14.40 -5.25
CA VAL A 125 -2.07 -15.11 -6.50
C VAL A 125 -1.15 -14.31 -7.40
N LEU A 126 -1.44 -13.03 -7.63
CA LEU A 126 -0.62 -12.16 -8.46
C LEU A 126 0.79 -11.97 -7.89
N ALA A 127 0.92 -11.79 -6.57
CA ALA A 127 2.21 -11.70 -5.90
C ALA A 127 3.01 -13.01 -6.06
N ALA A 128 2.37 -14.16 -5.83
CA ALA A 128 3.02 -15.46 -6.00
C ALA A 128 3.46 -15.70 -7.46
N GLN A 129 2.65 -15.35 -8.45
CA GLN A 129 3.00 -15.46 -9.87
C GLN A 129 4.21 -14.60 -10.22
N LYS A 130 4.20 -13.32 -9.83
CA LYS A 130 5.31 -12.38 -10.07
C LYS A 130 6.61 -12.90 -9.46
N VAL A 131 6.56 -13.35 -8.21
CA VAL A 131 7.75 -13.87 -7.54
C VAL A 131 8.23 -15.18 -8.14
N ASN A 132 7.31 -16.10 -8.49
CA ASN A 132 7.70 -17.35 -9.13
C ASN A 132 8.38 -17.12 -10.49
N HIS A 133 7.98 -16.09 -11.23
CA HIS A 133 8.65 -15.66 -12.44
C HIS A 133 10.08 -15.18 -12.14
N ILE A 134 10.24 -14.29 -11.15
CA ILE A 134 11.56 -13.79 -10.71
C ILE A 134 12.48 -14.92 -10.25
N LEU A 135 11.99 -15.83 -9.41
CA LEU A 135 12.74 -17.02 -8.98
C LEU A 135 13.10 -17.91 -10.18
N GLY A 136 12.22 -18.01 -11.17
CA GLY A 136 12.51 -18.67 -12.44
C GLY A 136 13.65 -18.01 -13.21
N CYS A 137 13.68 -16.69 -13.28
CA CYS A 137 14.77 -15.92 -13.89
C CYS A 137 16.08 -16.14 -13.13
N ILE A 138 16.10 -15.97 -11.81
CA ILE A 138 17.31 -16.20 -10.98
C ILE A 138 17.85 -17.61 -11.17
N LYS A 139 16.95 -18.63 -11.19
CA LYS A 139 17.34 -20.02 -11.41
C LYS A 139 17.96 -20.25 -12.80
N LYS A 140 17.59 -19.48 -13.81
CA LYS A 140 18.11 -19.63 -15.17
C LYS A 140 19.37 -18.80 -15.42
N SER A 141 19.44 -17.58 -14.90
CA SER A 141 20.50 -16.61 -15.22
C SER A 141 21.70 -16.68 -14.29
N VAL A 142 21.51 -17.08 -13.03
CA VAL A 142 22.61 -17.14 -12.05
C VAL A 142 23.13 -18.57 -12.03
N ALA A 143 24.41 -18.80 -12.33
CA ALA A 143 25.00 -20.15 -12.26
C ALA A 143 25.28 -20.56 -10.81
N SER A 144 25.78 -19.63 -9.99
CA SER A 144 26.07 -19.89 -8.57
C SER A 144 24.80 -20.15 -7.76
N ARG A 145 24.89 -21.11 -6.84
CA ARG A 145 23.85 -21.46 -5.86
C ARG A 145 24.32 -21.23 -4.43
N LEU A 146 25.41 -20.49 -4.25
CA LEU A 146 25.94 -20.13 -2.95
C LEU A 146 24.96 -19.20 -2.21
N ARG A 147 24.94 -19.35 -0.88
CA ARG A 147 24.08 -18.57 0.01
C ARG A 147 24.32 -17.07 -0.15
N GLU A 148 25.58 -16.68 -0.24
CA GLU A 148 26.08 -15.31 -0.34
C GLU A 148 25.64 -14.62 -1.65
N VAL A 149 25.26 -15.42 -2.66
CA VAL A 149 24.78 -14.91 -3.95
C VAL A 149 23.26 -14.90 -3.99
N ILE A 150 22.62 -16.01 -3.62
CA ILE A 150 21.17 -16.16 -3.78
C ILE A 150 20.39 -15.36 -2.73
N LEU A 151 20.87 -15.27 -1.50
CA LEU A 151 20.15 -14.53 -0.45
C LEU A 151 20.03 -13.03 -0.76
N PRO A 152 21.10 -12.29 -1.11
CA PRO A 152 20.96 -10.88 -1.46
C PRO A 152 20.03 -10.65 -2.65
N LEU A 153 20.09 -11.51 -3.66
CA LEU A 153 19.20 -11.44 -4.82
C LEU A 153 17.73 -11.64 -4.45
N CYS A 154 17.43 -12.67 -3.64
CA CYS A 154 16.07 -12.89 -3.15
C CYS A 154 15.60 -11.74 -2.26
N SER A 155 16.46 -11.22 -1.38
CA SER A 155 16.12 -10.05 -0.55
C SER A 155 15.82 -8.81 -1.39
N ALA A 156 16.59 -8.55 -2.45
CA ALA A 156 16.39 -7.37 -3.30
C ALA A 156 15.18 -7.51 -4.24
N LEU A 157 14.98 -8.69 -4.84
CA LEU A 157 14.01 -8.87 -5.93
C LEU A 157 12.70 -9.53 -5.49
N VAL A 158 12.74 -10.41 -4.50
CA VAL A 158 11.57 -11.19 -4.06
C VAL A 158 10.87 -10.54 -2.88
N ARG A 159 11.64 -10.12 -1.88
CA ARG A 159 11.09 -9.57 -0.63
C ARG A 159 10.15 -8.38 -0.83
N PRO A 160 10.44 -7.39 -1.70
CA PRO A 160 9.52 -6.26 -1.90
C PRO A 160 8.14 -6.70 -2.39
N HIS A 161 8.06 -7.71 -3.25
CA HIS A 161 6.77 -8.19 -3.76
C HIS A 161 5.95 -8.99 -2.73
N LEU A 162 6.61 -9.54 -1.71
CA LEU A 162 5.93 -10.29 -0.65
C LEU A 162 5.62 -9.42 0.57
N GLU A 163 6.48 -8.47 0.93
CA GLU A 163 6.34 -7.73 2.20
C GLU A 163 5.76 -6.32 2.03
N TYR A 164 5.82 -5.72 0.84
CA TYR A 164 5.26 -4.39 0.62
C TYR A 164 3.75 -4.34 0.91
N CYS A 165 3.35 -3.37 1.75
CA CYS A 165 2.00 -3.22 2.28
C CYS A 165 1.42 -4.51 2.84
N GLY A 166 2.24 -5.37 3.45
CA GLY A 166 1.86 -6.72 3.83
C GLY A 166 0.67 -6.80 4.80
N GLN A 167 0.44 -5.77 5.61
CA GLN A 167 -0.68 -5.65 6.53
C GLN A 167 -2.01 -5.41 5.82
N LEU A 168 -2.00 -4.70 4.70
CA LEU A 168 -3.21 -4.39 3.92
C LEU A 168 -3.78 -5.62 3.21
N TRP A 169 -2.92 -6.58 2.86
CA TRP A 169 -3.32 -7.79 2.13
C TRP A 169 -2.91 -9.08 2.84
N SER A 170 -2.79 -9.04 4.16
CA SER A 170 -2.46 -10.22 4.98
C SER A 170 -3.53 -11.31 4.78
N PRO A 171 -3.20 -12.50 4.23
CA PRO A 171 -4.20 -13.54 3.97
C PRO A 171 -4.71 -14.18 5.25
N GLN A 172 -6.04 -14.28 5.38
CA GLN A 172 -6.70 -14.98 6.48
C GLN A 172 -6.94 -16.47 6.19
N HIS A 173 -7.14 -16.82 4.92
CA HIS A 173 -7.41 -18.19 4.51
C HIS A 173 -6.13 -19.01 4.36
N LYS A 174 -6.14 -20.22 4.92
CA LYS A 174 -4.98 -21.14 4.89
C LYS A 174 -4.45 -21.39 3.47
N LYS A 175 -5.35 -21.51 2.49
CA LYS A 175 -4.98 -21.68 1.06
C LYS A 175 -4.08 -20.56 0.54
N ALA A 176 -4.37 -19.31 0.89
CA ALA A 176 -3.59 -18.15 0.45
C ALA A 176 -2.29 -18.02 1.24
N ILE A 177 -2.30 -18.30 2.55
CA ILE A 177 -1.10 -18.39 3.39
C ILE A 177 -0.12 -19.42 2.79
N ASP A 178 -0.59 -20.64 2.53
CA ASP A 178 0.23 -21.73 1.99
C ASP A 178 0.71 -21.43 0.56
N LEU A 179 -0.04 -20.67 -0.23
CA LEU A 179 0.39 -20.21 -1.54
C LEU A 179 1.63 -19.31 -1.44
N LEU A 180 1.61 -18.33 -0.54
CA LEU A 180 2.76 -17.45 -0.32
C LEU A 180 3.92 -18.20 0.33
N GLU A 181 3.64 -19.06 1.32
CA GLU A 181 4.68 -19.82 2.02
C GLU A 181 5.43 -20.77 1.07
N ARG A 182 4.74 -21.33 0.05
CA ARG A 182 5.37 -22.11 -1.02
C ARG A 182 6.43 -21.33 -1.79
N VAL A 183 6.28 -20.01 -1.91
CA VAL A 183 7.25 -19.16 -2.58
C VAL A 183 8.54 -19.06 -1.75
N GLN A 184 8.45 -18.84 -0.44
CA GLN A 184 9.62 -18.85 0.44
C GLN A 184 10.29 -20.23 0.49
N ARG A 185 9.49 -21.32 0.52
CA ARG A 185 10.00 -22.70 0.41
C ARG A 185 10.83 -22.90 -0.86
N ARG A 186 10.33 -22.42 -2.00
CA ARG A 186 11.03 -22.51 -3.27
C ARG A 186 12.33 -21.70 -3.26
N ALA A 187 12.30 -20.47 -2.75
CA ALA A 187 13.47 -19.61 -2.69
C ALA A 187 14.59 -20.21 -1.83
N THR A 188 14.25 -20.70 -0.63
CA THR A 188 15.23 -21.32 0.29
C THR A 188 15.79 -22.63 -0.25
N LYS A 189 15.01 -23.40 -1.01
CA LYS A 189 15.45 -24.64 -1.67
C LYS A 189 16.42 -24.41 -2.85
N MET A 190 16.57 -23.17 -3.33
CA MET A 190 17.52 -22.87 -4.42
C MET A 190 18.98 -22.78 -3.97
N ILE A 191 19.23 -22.78 -2.66
CA ILE A 191 20.56 -22.59 -2.10
C ILE A 191 21.24 -23.95 -1.91
N ARG A 192 22.48 -24.06 -2.40
CA ARG A 192 23.28 -25.28 -2.36
C ARG A 192 23.49 -25.75 -0.93
N GLY A 193 23.29 -27.05 -0.68
CA GLY A 193 23.48 -27.70 0.61
C GLY A 193 22.22 -27.72 1.48
N LEU A 194 21.14 -27.06 1.06
CA LEU A 194 19.89 -26.94 1.82
C LEU A 194 18.70 -27.61 1.11
N GLU A 195 18.92 -28.18 -0.08
CA GLU A 195 17.86 -28.75 -0.92
C GLU A 195 17.10 -29.89 -0.24
N HIS A 196 17.83 -30.68 0.55
CA HIS A 196 17.33 -31.86 1.24
C HIS A 196 16.77 -31.57 2.63
N LEU A 197 17.10 -30.42 3.20
CA LEU A 197 16.64 -30.07 4.54
C LEU A 197 15.13 -29.82 4.56
N PRO A 198 14.44 -30.22 5.65
CA PRO A 198 13.08 -29.78 5.94
C PRO A 198 12.98 -28.25 5.91
N TYR A 199 11.77 -27.75 5.63
CA TYR A 199 11.57 -26.32 5.49
C TYR A 199 11.92 -25.53 6.77
N GLU A 200 11.49 -26.04 7.92
CA GLU A 200 11.74 -25.40 9.20
C GLU A 200 13.25 -25.31 9.53
N ASP A 201 14.02 -26.33 9.17
CA ASP A 201 15.47 -26.33 9.38
C ASP A 201 16.18 -25.35 8.44
N ARG A 202 15.73 -25.23 7.19
CA ARG A 202 16.20 -24.15 6.29
C ARG A 202 15.93 -22.77 6.88
N LEU A 203 14.78 -22.56 7.51
CA LEU A 203 14.47 -21.28 8.15
C LEU A 203 15.40 -21.01 9.33
N ARG A 204 15.68 -22.02 10.16
CA ARG A 204 16.61 -21.92 11.29
C ARG A 204 18.02 -21.56 10.84
N GLU A 205 18.53 -22.24 9.82
CA GLU A 205 19.87 -21.99 9.24
C GLU A 205 20.04 -20.53 8.78
N PHE A 206 18.98 -19.94 8.23
CA PHE A 206 18.99 -18.55 7.80
C PHE A 206 18.62 -17.53 8.89
N GLY A 207 18.17 -17.99 10.07
CA GLY A 207 17.56 -17.11 11.07
C GLY A 207 16.27 -16.44 10.56
N PHE A 208 15.56 -17.08 9.64
CA PHE A 208 14.34 -16.56 9.05
C PHE A 208 13.09 -17.00 9.82
N PHE A 209 12.09 -16.12 9.82
CA PHE A 209 10.72 -16.49 10.17
C PHE A 209 9.94 -16.88 8.91
N SER A 210 8.88 -17.69 9.08
CA SER A 210 7.89 -17.94 8.03
C SER A 210 7.25 -16.63 7.57
N LEU A 211 6.67 -16.59 6.37
CA LEU A 211 5.94 -15.39 5.91
C LEU A 211 4.73 -15.13 6.82
N GLU A 212 4.05 -16.20 7.24
CA GLU A 212 2.92 -16.12 8.19
C GLU A 212 3.34 -15.41 9.49
N LYS A 213 4.43 -15.83 10.13
CA LYS A 213 4.93 -15.19 11.36
C LYS A 213 5.35 -13.73 11.14
N ARG A 214 5.98 -13.42 10.01
CA ARG A 214 6.39 -12.05 9.66
C ARG A 214 5.18 -11.12 9.49
N ARG A 215 4.11 -11.62 8.86
CA ARG A 215 2.85 -10.87 8.72
C ARG A 215 2.15 -10.67 10.04
N LEU A 216 2.02 -11.73 10.84
CA LEU A 216 1.43 -11.64 12.18
C LEU A 216 2.16 -10.59 13.03
N ARG A 217 3.50 -10.55 12.98
CA ARG A 217 4.27 -9.49 13.64
C ARG A 217 3.90 -8.10 13.12
N GLY A 218 3.77 -7.93 11.80
CA GLY A 218 3.34 -6.65 11.20
C GLY A 218 1.95 -6.23 11.64
N ASP A 219 1.01 -7.17 11.68
CA ASP A 219 -0.37 -6.95 12.11
C ASP A 219 -0.41 -6.56 13.60
N LEU A 220 0.37 -7.21 14.47
CA LEU A 220 0.50 -6.86 15.89
C LEU A 220 1.09 -5.45 16.10
N ILE A 221 2.09 -5.06 15.31
CA ILE A 221 2.69 -3.72 15.38
C ILE A 221 1.64 -2.66 15.03
N VAL A 222 0.87 -2.87 13.96
CA VAL A 222 -0.18 -1.92 13.54
C VAL A 222 -1.29 -1.84 14.58
N SER A 223 -1.75 -2.99 15.10
CA SER A 223 -2.75 -3.02 16.17
C SER A 223 -2.28 -2.27 17.42
N PHE A 224 -1.03 -2.46 17.84
CA PHE A 224 -0.46 -1.72 18.96
C PHE A 224 -0.40 -0.21 18.69
N GLN A 225 0.08 0.20 17.51
CA GLN A 225 0.11 1.62 17.12
C GLN A 225 -1.28 2.27 17.12
N TYR A 226 -2.29 1.52 16.70
CA TYR A 226 -3.68 1.97 16.71
C TYR A 226 -4.21 2.13 18.13
N LEU A 227 -4.03 1.12 18.99
CA LEU A 227 -4.49 1.14 20.38
C LEU A 227 -3.83 2.25 21.22
N GLU A 228 -2.55 2.54 20.95
CA GLU A 228 -1.79 3.59 21.64
C GLU A 228 -1.96 4.98 21.00
N GLY A 229 -2.80 5.13 19.97
CA GLY A 229 -3.01 6.42 19.29
C GLY A 229 -1.76 6.97 18.58
N LEU A 230 -0.77 6.12 18.27
CA LEU A 230 0.49 6.53 17.64
C LEU A 230 0.35 6.80 16.14
N GLN A 231 -0.78 6.44 15.53
CA GLN A 231 -1.02 6.62 14.10
C GLN A 231 -1.14 8.10 13.69
N GLU A 232 -1.71 8.95 14.55
CA GLU A 232 -1.82 10.40 14.33
C GLU A 232 -0.45 11.10 14.34
N ARG A 233 0.58 10.48 14.93
CA ARG A 233 1.90 11.08 15.11
C ARG A 233 2.73 11.12 13.83
N TRP A 234 2.45 10.31 12.80
CA TRP A 234 3.27 10.30 11.58
C TRP A 234 3.17 11.59 10.75
N GLY A 235 2.09 12.37 10.90
CA GLY A 235 2.00 13.73 10.36
C GLY A 235 2.60 14.82 11.27
N GLY A 236 2.84 14.52 12.56
CA GLY A 236 3.29 15.48 13.57
C GLY A 236 4.76 15.34 14.00
N THR A 237 5.36 14.16 13.91
CA THR A 237 6.71 13.88 14.45
C THR A 237 7.86 14.22 13.51
N PHE A 238 7.59 14.65 12.26
CA PHE A 238 8.63 15.25 11.42
C PHE A 238 9.21 16.55 12.02
N TYR A 239 8.50 17.17 12.98
CA TYR A 239 8.84 18.48 13.53
C TYR A 239 9.31 18.48 15.00
N GLN A 240 9.52 17.32 15.64
CA GLN A 240 10.06 17.30 17.02
C GLN A 240 11.57 17.01 17.12
N GLY A 241 12.27 16.90 15.99
CA GLY A 241 13.74 16.74 15.95
C GLY A 241 14.54 18.04 15.78
N VAL A 242 13.90 19.21 15.78
CA VAL A 242 14.58 20.51 15.70
C VAL A 242 14.14 21.38 16.86
N LYS A 243 14.61 21.04 18.06
CA LYS A 243 14.80 22.01 19.12
C LYS A 243 16.23 21.83 19.63
N GLN A 244 17.00 22.89 19.35
CA GLN A 244 18.34 23.32 19.80
C GLN A 244 19.15 22.32 20.63
#